data_AF-A0A6C0LP59-F1
#
_entry.id   AF-A0A6C0LP59-F1
#
_cell.length_a   1.000
_cell.length_b   1.000
_cell.length_c   1.000
_cell.angle_alpha   90.00
_cell.angle_beta   90.00
_cell.angle_gamma   90.00
#
_symmetry.space_group_name_H-M   'P 1'
#
loop_
_entity.id
_entity.type
_entity.pdbx_description
1 polymer ?
#
loop_
_entity_poly.entity_id
_entity_poly.type
_entity_poly.pdbx_seq_one_letter_code
_entity_poly.pdbx_strand_id
1 'polypeptide(L)'
;MDLDALDPVGAVDGTLRLIFVLALLGWNVFEGLSLRTPYPATMVALWASPLWRVLLLLTIWIGAEWCPRVGVLTAVAVLMYIVNMIQIT
;
A
#
# COMPACT_ATOMS: atom_id res chain seq x y z
N MET A 1 18.29 -5.36 12.31
CA MET A 1 16.96 -4.76 12.51
C MET A 1 16.82 -4.59 14.00
N ASP A 2 16.93 -3.36 14.49
CA ASP A 2 16.72 -3.07 15.92
C ASP A 2 15.27 -3.35 16.26
N LEU A 3 15.04 -4.18 17.29
CA LEU A 3 13.70 -4.54 17.72
C LEU A 3 12.95 -3.33 18.29
N ASP A 4 13.68 -2.34 18.81
CA ASP A 4 13.14 -1.09 19.35
C ASP A 4 12.44 -0.22 18.30
N ALA A 5 12.77 -0.37 17.01
CA ALA A 5 12.10 0.35 15.92
C ALA A 5 10.66 -0.14 15.66
N LEU A 6 10.31 -1.33 16.18
CA LEU A 6 8.96 -1.89 16.04
C LEU A 6 7.99 -1.31 17.07
N ASP A 7 8.49 -0.74 18.14
CA ASP A 7 7.67 -0.21 19.22
C ASP A 7 7.12 1.18 18.86
N PRO A 8 5.85 1.43 19.17
CA PRO A 8 5.26 2.74 18.95
C PRO A 8 5.88 3.76 19.92
N VAL A 9 6.13 4.97 19.44
CA VAL A 9 6.70 6.07 20.24
C VAL A 9 5.73 6.49 21.37
N GLY A 10 4.43 6.24 21.18
CA GLY A 10 3.40 6.45 22.19
C GLY A 10 2.04 5.86 21.78
N ALA A 11 1.04 6.00 22.64
CA ALA A 11 -0.29 5.40 22.41
C ALA A 11 -0.94 5.85 21.09
N VAL A 12 -0.83 7.13 20.74
CA VAL A 12 -1.40 7.68 19.49
C VAL A 12 -0.73 7.07 18.27
N ASP A 13 0.60 6.97 18.26
CA ASP A 13 1.36 6.33 17.17
C ASP A 13 0.98 4.85 17.05
N GLY A 14 0.86 4.14 18.17
CA GLY A 14 0.40 2.75 18.19
C GLY A 14 -0.99 2.56 17.60
N THR A 15 -1.95 3.42 17.98
CA THR A 15 -3.31 3.38 17.43
C THR A 15 -3.33 3.68 15.93
N LEU A 16 -2.59 4.69 15.47
CA LEU A 16 -2.52 5.03 14.05
C LEU A 16 -1.88 3.90 13.23
N ARG A 17 -0.78 3.32 13.69
CA ARG A 17 -0.14 2.16 13.04
C ARG A 17 -1.13 0.99 12.92
N LEU A 18 -1.91 0.70 13.97
CA LEU A 18 -2.92 -0.36 13.92
C LEU A 18 -4.03 -0.05 12.90
N ILE A 19 -4.55 1.18 12.87
CA ILE A 19 -5.57 1.59 11.91
C ILE A 19 -5.04 1.43 10.48
N PHE A 20 -3.82 1.89 10.19
CA PHE A 20 -3.21 1.77 8.87
C PHE A 20 -2.99 0.30 8.46
N VAL A 21 -2.51 -0.53 9.39
CA VAL A 21 -2.35 -1.96 9.14
C VAL A 21 -3.68 -2.61 8.80
N LEU A 22 -4.74 -2.35 9.59
CA LEU A 22 -6.06 -2.93 9.33
C LEU A 22 -6.67 -2.41 8.03
N ALA A 23 -6.54 -1.13 7.74
CA ALA A 23 -7.03 -0.52 6.51
C ALA A 23 -6.33 -1.09 5.27
N LEU A 24 -5.00 -1.16 5.28
CA LEU A 24 -4.23 -1.72 4.18
C LEU A 24 -4.44 -3.23 4.03
N LEU A 25 -4.57 -3.96 5.14
CA LEU A 25 -4.90 -5.38 5.09
C LEU A 25 -6.28 -5.59 4.44
N GLY A 26 -7.29 -4.85 4.88
CA GLY A 26 -8.63 -4.89 4.31
C GLY A 26 -8.64 -4.53 2.82
N TRP A 27 -7.92 -3.47 2.44
CA TRP A 27 -7.78 -3.06 1.04
C TRP A 27 -7.12 -4.15 0.18
N ASN A 28 -6.01 -4.72 0.63
CA ASN A 28 -5.32 -5.79 -0.10
C ASN A 28 -6.17 -7.05 -0.26
N VAL A 29 -6.94 -7.42 0.77
CA VAL A 29 -7.89 -8.54 0.68
C VAL A 29 -9.00 -8.22 -0.32
N PHE A 30 -9.58 -7.03 -0.26
CA PHE A 30 -10.62 -6.59 -1.19
C PHE A 30 -10.13 -6.64 -2.64
N GLU A 31 -8.99 -6.03 -2.93
CA GLU A 31 -8.35 -6.07 -4.26
C GLU A 31 -8.03 -7.50 -4.70
N GLY A 32 -7.51 -8.33 -3.80
CA GLY A 32 -7.22 -9.75 -4.09
C GLY A 32 -8.45 -10.57 -4.46
N LEU A 33 -9.62 -10.24 -3.93
CA LEU A 33 -10.90 -10.88 -4.29
C LEU A 33 -11.43 -10.41 -5.65
N SER A 34 -11.05 -9.20 -6.09
CA SER A 34 -11.49 -8.57 -7.34
C SER A 34 -10.60 -8.89 -8.55
N LEU A 35 -9.56 -9.72 -8.41
CA LEU A 35 -8.65 -10.10 -9.51
C LEU A 35 -9.32 -10.76 -10.73
N ARG A 36 -10.56 -11.25 -10.57
CA ARG A 36 -11.35 -11.89 -11.65
C ARG A 36 -12.38 -10.95 -12.27
N THR A 37 -12.55 -9.75 -11.72
CA THR A 37 -13.49 -8.74 -12.23
C THR A 37 -12.74 -7.70 -13.04
N PRO A 38 -13.25 -7.27 -14.21
CA PRO A 38 -12.58 -6.25 -15.01
C PRO A 38 -12.43 -4.97 -14.18
N TYR A 39 -11.18 -4.54 -13.99
CA TYR A 39 -10.87 -3.40 -13.14
C TYR A 39 -11.17 -2.08 -13.87
N PRO A 40 -11.75 -1.05 -13.22
CA PRO A 40 -12.11 0.19 -13.89
C PRO A 40 -10.87 0.95 -14.40
N ALA A 41 -10.85 1.30 -15.68
CA ALA A 41 -9.73 2.04 -16.29
C ALA A 41 -9.43 3.40 -15.62
N THR A 42 -10.44 4.04 -15.03
CA THR A 42 -10.30 5.31 -14.30
C THR A 42 -9.47 5.17 -13.02
N MET A 43 -9.46 3.98 -12.39
CA MET A 43 -8.69 3.75 -11.16
C MET A 43 -7.19 3.63 -11.43
N VAL A 44 -6.79 3.19 -12.63
CA VAL A 44 -5.38 3.04 -13.02
C VAL A 44 -4.88 4.15 -13.96
N ALA A 45 -5.72 5.14 -14.26
CA ALA A 45 -5.43 6.19 -15.25
C ALA A 45 -4.12 6.95 -14.96
N LEU A 46 -3.78 7.10 -13.68
CA LEU A 46 -2.56 7.78 -13.24
C LEU A 46 -1.27 7.02 -13.58
N TRP A 47 -1.34 5.73 -13.91
CA TRP A 47 -0.17 4.93 -14.25
C TRP A 47 0.59 5.42 -15.51
N ALA A 48 -0.11 6.09 -16.42
CA ALA A 48 0.51 6.72 -17.58
C ALA A 48 1.53 7.81 -17.19
N SER A 49 1.32 8.45 -16.03
CA SER A 49 2.21 9.49 -15.53
C SER A 49 3.45 8.89 -14.86
N PRO A 50 4.67 9.27 -15.28
CA PRO A 50 5.90 8.80 -14.61
C PRO A 50 6.00 9.33 -13.18
N LEU A 51 5.45 10.52 -12.89
CA LEU A 51 5.42 11.10 -11.56
C LEU A 51 4.62 10.23 -10.59
N TRP A 52 3.54 9.61 -11.06
CA TRP A 52 2.73 8.72 -10.23
C TRP A 52 3.53 7.51 -9.75
N ARG A 53 4.37 6.94 -10.62
CA ARG A 53 5.22 5.78 -10.26
C ARG A 53 6.22 6.15 -9.17
N VAL A 54 6.81 7.34 -9.25
CA VAL A 54 7.70 7.86 -8.21
C VAL A 54 6.94 8.08 -6.90
N LEU A 55 5.72 8.63 -6.96
CA LEU A 55 4.88 8.80 -5.78
C LEU A 55 4.55 7.47 -5.10
N LEU A 56 4.25 6.42 -5.87
CA LEU A 56 4.01 5.08 -5.32
C LEU A 56 5.25 4.49 -4.63
N LEU A 57 6.45 4.72 -5.17
CA LEU A 57 7.69 4.30 -4.51
C LEU A 57 7.96 5.11 -3.23
N LEU A 58 7.69 6.42 -3.26
CA LEU A 58 7.82 7.29 -2.10
C LEU A 58 6.85 6.89 -0.99
N THR A 59 5.60 6.51 -1.30
CA THR A 59 4.65 6.06 -0.28
C THR A 59 5.08 4.76 0.38
N ILE A 60 5.64 3.81 -0.39
CA ILE A 60 6.24 2.58 0.17
C ILE A 60 7.39 2.94 1.10
N TRP A 61 8.29 3.81 0.66
CA TRP A 61 9.46 4.19 1.46
C TRP A 61 9.07 4.89 2.76
N ILE A 62 8.22 5.92 2.70
CA ILE A 62 7.74 6.63 3.89
C ILE A 62 7.00 5.68 4.84
N GLY A 63 6.18 4.78 4.29
CA GLY A 63 5.49 3.77 5.09
C GLY A 63 6.46 2.81 5.78
N ALA A 64 7.52 2.39 5.11
CA ALA A 64 8.54 1.49 5.66
C ALA A 64 9.37 2.17 6.76
N GLU A 65 9.74 3.44 6.58
CA GLU A 65 10.46 4.23 7.59
C GLU A 65 9.61 4.46 8.85
N TRP A 66 8.31 4.69 8.69
CA TRP A 66 7.41 4.90 9.84
C TRP A 66 7.07 3.60 10.59
N CYS A 67 6.72 2.54 9.85
CA CYS A 67 6.40 1.24 10.42
C CYS A 67 6.64 0.15 9.38
N PRO A 68 7.60 -0.79 9.58
CA PRO A 68 7.92 -1.82 8.60
C PRO A 68 6.70 -2.62 8.12
N ARG A 69 5.72 -2.85 9.01
CA ARG A 69 4.46 -3.55 8.68
C ARG A 69 3.60 -2.76 7.70
N VAL A 70 3.49 -1.45 7.89
CA VAL A 70 2.75 -0.54 6.99
C VAL A 70 3.46 -0.47 5.65
N GLY A 71 4.79 -0.36 5.64
CA GLY A 71 5.60 -0.37 4.42
C GLY A 71 5.36 -1.62 3.56
N VAL A 72 5.42 -2.82 4.16
CA VAL A 72 5.16 -4.08 3.45
C VAL A 72 3.74 -4.13 2.89
N LEU A 73 2.73 -3.79 3.70
CA LEU A 73 1.33 -3.81 3.24
C LEU A 73 1.06 -2.77 2.13
N THR A 74 1.74 -1.63 2.17
CA THR A 74 1.68 -0.61 1.11
C THR A 74 2.33 -1.13 -0.17
N ALA A 75 3.47 -1.81 -0.07
CA ALA A 75 4.12 -2.43 -1.22
C ALA A 75 3.24 -3.49 -1.89
N VAL A 76 2.53 -4.31 -1.10
CA VAL A 76 1.55 -5.27 -1.65
C VAL A 76 0.40 -4.54 -2.35
N ALA A 77 -0.11 -3.44 -1.79
CA ALA A 77 -1.19 -2.67 -2.40
C ALA A 77 -0.75 -2.05 -3.74
N VAL A 78 0.48 -1.53 -3.80
CA VAL A 78 1.08 -1.02 -5.04
C VAL A 78 1.27 -2.15 -6.05
N LEU A 79 1.70 -3.33 -5.62
CA LEU A 79 1.81 -4.48 -6.52
C LEU A 79 0.47 -4.87 -7.12
N MET A 80 -0.60 -4.95 -6.31
CA MET A 80 -1.96 -5.22 -6.79
C MET A 80 -2.42 -4.16 -7.79
N TYR A 81 -2.17 -2.89 -7.51
CA TYR A 81 -2.44 -1.80 -8.45
C TYR A 81 -1.74 -1.99 -9.80
N ILE A 82 -0.48 -2.40 -9.80
CA ILE A 82 0.29 -2.69 -11.03
C ILE A 82 -0.30 -3.89 -11.78
N VAL A 83 -0.65 -4.97 -11.07
CA VAL A 83 -1.30 -6.15 -11.66
C VAL A 83 -2.61 -5.75 -12.33
N ASN A 84 -3.45 -4.96 -11.66
CA ASN A 84 -4.71 -4.46 -12.20
C ASN A 84 -4.49 -3.60 -13.45
N MET A 85 -3.44 -2.78 -13.50
CA MET A 85 -3.09 -2.02 -14.70
C MET A 85 -2.74 -2.93 -15.88
N ILE A 86 -1.92 -3.95 -15.65
CA ILE A 86 -1.49 -4.90 -16.70
C ILE A 86 -2.70 -5.64 -17.29
N GLN A 87 -3.72 -5.94 -16.47
CA GLN A 87 -4.94 -6.60 -16.94
C GLN A 87 -5.80 -5.72 -17.87
N ILE A 88 -5.63 -4.40 -17.85
CA ILE A 88 -6.43 -3.45 -18.64
C ILE A 88 -5.76 -3.10 -19.98
N THR A 89 -4.43 -3.24 -20.08
CA THR A 89 -3.65 -3.06 -21.32
C THR A 89 -3.58 -4.30 -22.18
#